data_AF-A0A2J5I040-F1
#
_entry.id   AF-A0A2J5I040-F1
#
_cell.length_a   1.000
_cell.length_b   1.000
_cell.length_c   1.000
_cell.angle_alpha   90.00
_cell.angle_beta   90.00
_cell.angle_gamma   90.00
#
_symmetry.space_group_name_H-M   'P 1'
#
loop_
_entity.id
_entity.type
_entity.pdbx_description
1 polymer ?
#
loop_
_entity_poly.entity_id
_entity_poly.type
_entity_poly.pdbx_seq_one_letter_code
_entity_poly.pdbx_strand_id
1 'polypeptide(L)'
;MKPIFFLIPAVQAGTVIWNGIFNESSTVDQLDEWSWSNQVGAYQWYIHGSEKTNHYLEVSPDFKNPESKDAKGIRMTIVPTRHLSPLTLSRGYKQTNISTQDETASWNGQTMMRTELIPQTKSDLGSGTLFYHFSLQTREKNPPNAKIEHQIAFFESHFTELQYGGSEPTLRWMAGGESHWETDLKAGVWYNFAYEIDFSGQTVALWASEGAKPLARVGDDAVSASTETNSQDWHVGELRLDNGAAGGGVEDWFWSGVYVESGEITKEV
;
A
#
# COMPACT_ATOMS: atom_id res chain seq x y z
N MET A 1 51.80 -16.53 -22.48
CA MET A 1 50.46 -16.59 -21.87
C MET A 1 49.70 -15.35 -22.32
N LYS A 2 48.56 -15.50 -23.00
CA LYS A 2 47.70 -14.38 -23.40
C LYS A 2 46.82 -13.98 -22.21
N PRO A 3 46.67 -12.71 -21.86
CA PRO A 3 45.77 -12.30 -20.79
C PRO A 3 44.33 -12.48 -21.26
N ILE A 4 43.56 -13.27 -20.51
CA ILE A 4 42.10 -13.32 -20.65
C ILE A 4 41.56 -12.12 -19.88
N PHE A 5 41.05 -11.13 -20.61
CA PHE A 5 40.25 -10.06 -20.02
C PHE A 5 38.85 -10.60 -19.74
N PHE A 6 38.51 -10.74 -18.46
CA PHE A 6 37.11 -10.92 -18.04
C PHE A 6 36.41 -9.56 -18.19
N LEU A 7 35.50 -9.45 -19.17
CA LEU A 7 34.49 -8.40 -19.15
C LEU A 7 33.49 -8.76 -18.04
N ILE A 8 33.48 -7.99 -16.97
CA ILE A 8 32.36 -7.99 -16.01
C ILE A 8 31.21 -7.26 -16.71
N PRO A 9 30.06 -7.90 -16.99
CA PRO A 9 28.91 -7.17 -17.50
C PRO A 9 28.51 -6.10 -16.48
N ALA A 10 28.43 -4.85 -16.92
CA ALA A 10 27.83 -3.80 -16.12
C ALA A 10 26.32 -4.12 -16.05
N VAL A 11 25.84 -4.55 -14.87
CA VAL A 11 24.41 -4.63 -14.61
C VAL A 11 23.89 -3.20 -14.62
N GLN A 12 23.04 -2.86 -15.59
CA GLN A 12 22.42 -1.55 -15.66
C GLN A 12 21.14 -1.62 -14.81
N ALA A 13 21.22 -1.12 -13.58
CA ALA A 13 20.06 -1.01 -12.71
C ALA A 13 18.93 -0.22 -13.39
N GLY A 14 17.68 -0.53 -13.03
CA GLY A 14 16.50 0.17 -13.48
C GLY A 14 16.57 1.68 -13.23
N THR A 15 15.76 2.43 -13.96
CA THR A 15 15.60 3.87 -13.79
C THR A 15 14.32 4.13 -12.99
N VAL A 16 14.47 4.69 -11.78
CA VAL A 16 13.33 5.15 -10.97
C VAL A 16 12.64 6.31 -11.69
N ILE A 17 11.36 6.12 -12.04
CA ILE A 17 10.53 7.10 -12.77
C ILE A 17 9.54 7.84 -11.87
N TRP A 18 9.26 7.29 -10.69
CA TRP A 18 8.57 7.95 -9.58
C TRP A 18 9.11 7.39 -8.27
N ASN A 19 9.30 8.28 -7.29
CA ASN A 19 9.92 7.93 -6.01
C ASN A 19 9.01 8.37 -4.85
N GLY A 20 8.48 7.38 -4.12
CA GLY A 20 7.63 7.55 -2.95
C GLY A 20 8.37 7.33 -1.62
N ILE A 21 9.70 7.23 -1.62
CA ILE A 21 10.51 7.01 -0.42
C ILE A 21 10.48 8.22 0.51
N PHE A 22 10.31 7.99 1.81
CA PHE A 22 10.40 9.02 2.84
C PHE A 22 11.86 9.20 3.32
N ASN A 23 12.35 10.43 3.25
CA ASN A 23 13.72 10.80 3.64
C ASN A 23 13.78 11.29 5.10
N GLU A 24 14.98 11.63 5.58
CA GLU A 24 15.21 12.04 6.98
C GLU A 24 14.36 13.25 7.39
N SER A 25 14.11 14.17 6.46
CA SER A 25 13.32 15.38 6.66
C SER A 25 11.81 15.19 6.47
N SER A 26 11.38 14.03 5.98
CA SER A 26 9.96 13.78 5.71
C SER A 26 9.12 13.82 6.98
N THR A 27 7.97 14.49 6.89
CA THR A 27 6.93 14.57 7.92
C THR A 27 5.56 14.39 7.28
N VAL A 28 4.58 13.92 8.06
CA VAL A 28 3.20 13.78 7.55
C VAL A 28 2.54 15.13 7.24
N ASP A 29 2.97 16.21 7.90
CA ASP A 29 2.50 17.57 7.60
C ASP A 29 2.76 17.99 6.14
N GLN A 30 3.79 17.42 5.47
CA GLN A 30 4.05 17.70 4.06
C GLN A 30 2.96 17.11 3.14
N LEU A 31 2.25 16.06 3.58
CA LEU A 31 1.14 15.49 2.83
C LEU A 31 -0.08 16.43 2.84
N ASP A 32 -0.23 17.27 3.87
CA ASP A 32 -1.27 18.29 3.96
C ASP A 32 -1.03 19.50 3.02
N GLU A 33 0.18 19.63 2.46
CA GLU A 33 0.49 20.67 1.47
C GLU A 33 -0.11 20.36 0.09
N TRP A 34 -0.41 19.08 -0.18
CA TRP A 34 -1.06 18.65 -1.42
C TRP A 34 -2.55 19.03 -1.41
N SER A 35 -3.05 19.48 -2.56
CA SER A 35 -4.48 19.63 -2.81
C SER A 35 -4.77 19.58 -4.31
N TRP A 36 -6.05 19.46 -4.68
CA TRP A 36 -6.48 19.54 -6.09
C TRP A 36 -6.03 20.83 -6.80
N SER A 37 -5.87 21.94 -6.07
CA SER A 37 -5.37 23.21 -6.62
C SER A 37 -3.86 23.43 -6.44
N ASN A 38 -3.19 22.56 -5.66
CA ASN A 38 -1.76 22.62 -5.39
C ASN A 38 -1.16 21.21 -5.30
N GLN A 39 -1.01 20.57 -6.45
CA GLN A 39 -0.54 19.19 -6.59
C GLN A 39 0.99 19.09 -6.42
N VAL A 40 1.46 19.26 -5.19
CA VAL A 40 2.89 19.23 -4.80
C VAL A 40 3.27 17.90 -4.12
N GLY A 41 4.58 17.66 -3.95
CA GLY A 41 5.06 16.44 -3.30
C GLY A 41 4.96 15.19 -4.17
N ALA A 42 5.25 14.03 -3.56
CA ALA A 42 5.29 12.73 -4.22
C ALA A 42 3.96 11.98 -4.18
N TYR A 43 3.06 12.37 -3.27
CA TYR A 43 1.79 11.68 -3.03
C TYR A 43 0.61 12.65 -3.09
N GLN A 44 -0.49 12.18 -3.65
CA GLN A 44 -1.82 12.71 -3.48
C GLN A 44 -2.38 12.17 -2.18
N TRP A 45 -3.00 13.05 -1.39
CA TRP A 45 -3.58 12.69 -0.10
C TRP A 45 -5.00 13.25 -0.01
N TYR A 46 -5.98 12.40 -0.29
CA TYR A 46 -7.40 12.77 -0.22
C TYR A 46 -8.34 11.61 0.11
N ILE A 47 -7.86 10.36 0.11
CA ILE A 47 -8.65 9.17 0.43
C ILE A 47 -8.41 8.80 1.90
N HIS A 48 -9.11 9.52 2.76
CA HIS A 48 -9.05 9.36 4.20
C HIS A 48 -10.35 9.84 4.86
N GLY A 49 -10.49 9.58 6.15
CA GLY A 49 -11.62 10.09 6.93
C GLY A 49 -11.46 11.55 7.34
N SER A 50 -12.31 12.00 8.26
CA SER A 50 -12.44 13.44 8.56
C SER A 50 -11.41 14.02 9.55
N GLU A 51 -10.59 13.18 10.18
CA GLU A 51 -9.61 13.59 11.17
C GLU A 51 -8.33 14.16 10.53
N LYS A 52 -7.44 14.67 11.38
CA LYS A 52 -6.12 15.16 10.95
C LYS A 52 -5.27 14.01 10.39
N THR A 53 -4.36 14.33 9.49
CA THR A 53 -3.46 13.36 8.85
C THR A 53 -2.69 12.50 9.84
N ASN A 54 -2.25 13.05 10.97
CA ASN A 54 -1.54 12.28 12.01
C ASN A 54 -2.41 11.27 12.80
N HIS A 55 -3.71 11.26 12.56
CA HIS A 55 -4.62 10.20 13.02
C HIS A 55 -4.49 8.93 12.17
N TYR A 56 -4.17 9.09 10.88
CA TYR A 56 -4.08 8.02 9.90
C TYR A 56 -2.64 7.63 9.57
N LEU A 57 -1.73 8.61 9.55
CA LEU A 57 -0.38 8.46 9.03
C LEU A 57 0.66 8.89 10.06
N GLU A 58 1.76 8.15 10.15
CA GLU A 58 2.95 8.55 10.91
C GLU A 58 4.21 8.08 10.19
N VAL A 59 5.23 8.93 10.08
CA VAL A 59 6.53 8.54 9.49
C VAL A 59 7.61 8.42 10.55
N SER A 60 8.41 7.35 10.51
CA SER A 60 9.47 7.09 11.48
C SER A 60 10.57 6.18 10.90
N PRO A 61 11.84 6.33 11.32
CA PRO A 61 12.89 5.35 11.02
C PRO A 61 12.55 3.92 11.49
N ASP A 62 11.68 3.78 12.51
CA ASP A 62 11.27 2.49 13.04
C ASP A 62 10.20 1.78 12.19
N PHE A 63 9.68 2.44 11.15
CA PHE A 63 8.55 1.95 10.35
C PHE A 63 8.96 1.42 8.96
N LYS A 64 10.26 1.31 8.68
CA LYS A 64 10.77 0.77 7.40
C LYS A 64 11.33 -0.63 7.53
N ASN A 65 11.45 -1.31 6.39
CA ASN A 65 12.37 -2.42 6.28
C ASN A 65 13.80 -1.89 6.54
N PRO A 66 14.55 -2.44 7.51
CA PRO A 66 15.91 -1.98 7.79
C PRO A 66 16.81 -1.97 6.55
N GLU A 67 16.58 -2.89 5.62
CA GLU A 67 17.34 -3.01 4.37
C GLU A 67 16.93 -1.99 3.32
N SER A 68 15.70 -1.46 3.37
CA SER A 68 15.26 -0.50 2.37
C SER A 68 16.04 0.81 2.41
N LYS A 69 16.15 1.45 1.25
CA LYS A 69 16.86 2.73 1.06
C LYS A 69 16.19 3.92 1.75
N ASP A 70 14.98 3.77 2.26
CA ASP A 70 14.28 4.82 2.98
C ASP A 70 15.04 5.23 4.24
N ALA A 71 14.96 6.52 4.59
CA ALA A 71 15.36 6.96 5.92
C ALA A 71 14.23 6.74 6.94
N LYS A 72 12.97 6.74 6.48
CA LYS A 72 11.77 6.51 7.28
C LYS A 72 10.79 5.63 6.51
N GLY A 73 10.05 4.80 7.22
CA GLY A 73 8.84 4.19 6.68
C GLY A 73 7.62 4.97 7.14
N ILE A 74 6.45 4.53 6.71
CA ILE A 74 5.16 5.09 7.11
C ILE A 74 4.30 4.02 7.77
N ARG A 75 3.67 4.37 8.89
CA ARG A 75 2.54 3.64 9.44
C ARG A 75 1.26 4.22 8.84
N MET A 76 0.45 3.37 8.25
CA MET A 76 -0.90 3.65 7.79
C MET A 76 -1.90 2.96 8.72
N THR A 77 -2.84 3.73 9.24
CA THR A 77 -3.78 3.28 10.27
C THR A 77 -5.20 3.30 9.75
N ILE A 78 -5.86 2.14 9.72
CA ILE A 78 -7.30 2.05 9.55
C ILE A 78 -7.98 2.23 10.91
N VAL A 79 -8.88 3.22 10.99
CA VAL A 79 -9.71 3.46 12.17
C VAL A 79 -11.17 3.06 11.86
N PRO A 80 -11.74 2.08 12.58
CA PRO A 80 -13.06 1.53 12.29
C PRO A 80 -14.17 2.51 12.68
N THR A 81 -15.36 2.28 12.13
CA THR A 81 -16.60 2.86 12.67
C THR A 81 -16.80 2.48 14.13
N ARG A 82 -16.73 3.47 15.03
CA ARG A 82 -17.17 3.30 16.41
C ARG A 82 -18.69 3.26 16.44
N HIS A 83 -19.27 2.09 16.74
CA HIS A 83 -20.63 2.07 17.26
C HIS A 83 -20.58 2.59 18.69
N LEU A 84 -20.97 3.84 18.92
CA LEU A 84 -21.48 4.20 20.24
C LEU A 84 -22.72 3.33 20.42
N SER A 85 -22.66 2.28 21.24
CA SER A 85 -23.88 1.66 21.71
C SER A 85 -24.73 2.77 22.32
N PRO A 86 -26.02 2.92 22.00
CA PRO A 86 -26.86 3.81 22.76
C PRO A 86 -26.82 3.32 24.20
N LEU A 87 -26.11 4.06 25.06
CA LEU A 87 -26.29 3.96 26.49
C LEU A 87 -27.78 4.24 26.69
N THR A 88 -28.56 3.21 27.04
CA THR A 88 -29.91 3.40 27.57
C THR A 88 -29.77 4.16 28.88
N LEU A 89 -29.71 5.49 28.80
CA LEU A 89 -29.74 6.36 29.95
C LEU A 89 -31.15 6.26 30.53
N SER A 90 -31.29 5.44 31.56
CA SER A 90 -32.48 5.36 32.39
C SER A 90 -32.63 6.61 33.26
N ARG A 91 -32.95 7.77 32.63
CA ARG A 91 -33.74 8.91 33.16
C ARG A 91 -33.45 10.20 32.39
N GLY A 92 -34.43 10.65 31.61
CA GLY A 92 -34.89 12.05 31.56
C GLY A 92 -33.98 13.15 30.99
N TYR A 93 -32.76 12.85 30.54
CA TYR A 93 -31.94 13.87 29.84
C TYR A 93 -32.28 13.91 28.36
N LYS A 94 -32.55 15.11 27.84
CA LYS A 94 -32.70 15.37 26.41
C LYS A 94 -31.51 14.76 25.67
N GLN A 95 -31.80 13.92 24.68
CA GLN A 95 -30.84 13.46 23.69
C GLN A 95 -30.33 14.70 22.95
N THR A 96 -29.21 15.26 23.40
CA THR A 96 -28.38 16.09 22.55
C THR A 96 -27.88 15.15 21.47
N ASN A 97 -28.17 15.45 20.20
CA ASN A 97 -27.52 14.80 19.07
C ASN A 97 -26.01 14.86 19.32
N ILE A 98 -25.44 13.75 19.79
CA ILE A 98 -23.99 13.56 19.71
C ILE A 98 -23.78 13.37 18.21
N SER A 99 -23.50 14.47 17.51
CA SER A 99 -22.77 14.38 16.27
C SER A 99 -21.41 13.81 16.67
N THR A 100 -21.28 12.49 16.63
CA THR A 100 -19.98 11.85 16.65
C THR A 100 -19.23 12.42 15.48
N GLN A 101 -18.31 13.33 15.75
CA GLN A 101 -17.29 13.73 14.80
C GLN A 101 -16.65 12.40 14.36
N ASP A 102 -16.67 12.17 13.05
CA ASP A 102 -16.43 10.86 12.46
C ASP A 102 -14.92 10.55 12.54
N GLU A 103 -14.49 9.97 13.67
CA GLU A 103 -13.10 9.56 13.95
C GLU A 103 -12.63 8.38 13.06
N THR A 104 -13.39 8.01 12.04
CA THR A 104 -13.18 6.82 11.23
C THR A 104 -12.27 7.09 10.05
N ALA A 105 -11.86 6.03 9.36
CA ALA A 105 -11.22 6.09 8.04
C ALA A 105 -12.24 6.01 6.89
N SER A 106 -13.50 6.42 7.10
CA SER A 106 -14.52 6.46 6.04
C SER A 106 -14.30 7.67 5.14
N TRP A 107 -13.95 7.43 3.88
CA TRP A 107 -13.87 8.47 2.86
C TRP A 107 -15.25 8.70 2.22
N ASN A 108 -15.70 9.95 2.14
CA ASN A 108 -16.99 10.34 1.55
C ASN A 108 -18.23 9.58 2.09
N GLY A 109 -18.19 9.12 3.35
CA GLY A 109 -19.29 8.39 3.98
C GLY A 109 -19.48 6.96 3.46
N GLN A 110 -18.44 6.39 2.83
CA GLN A 110 -18.44 5.00 2.40
C GLN A 110 -18.51 4.02 3.58
N THR A 111 -19.02 2.82 3.33
CA THR A 111 -19.08 1.73 4.31
C THR A 111 -17.78 0.95 4.44
N MET A 112 -16.79 1.27 3.60
CA MET A 112 -15.43 0.75 3.64
C MET A 112 -14.53 1.73 4.39
N MET A 113 -13.49 1.20 5.05
CA MET A 113 -12.46 2.01 5.69
C MET A 113 -11.25 2.10 4.77
N ARG A 114 -10.70 3.30 4.57
CA ARG A 114 -9.67 3.58 3.57
C ARG A 114 -8.61 4.53 4.11
N THR A 115 -7.35 4.19 3.88
CA THR A 115 -6.22 5.10 4.11
C THR A 115 -5.23 4.85 2.99
N GLU A 116 -5.27 5.72 1.98
CA GLU A 116 -4.60 5.46 0.71
C GLU A 116 -3.91 6.73 0.22
N LEU A 117 -2.65 6.57 -0.18
CA LEU A 117 -1.89 7.54 -0.94
C LEU A 117 -1.87 7.12 -2.41
N ILE A 118 -1.88 8.10 -3.32
CA ILE A 118 -1.73 7.85 -4.76
C ILE A 118 -0.48 8.59 -5.26
N PRO A 119 0.31 8.05 -6.21
CA PRO A 119 1.41 8.79 -6.81
C PRO A 119 0.99 10.18 -7.34
N GLN A 120 1.68 11.22 -6.90
CA GLN A 120 1.64 12.55 -7.52
C GLN A 120 2.82 12.64 -8.50
N THR A 121 2.52 12.62 -9.80
CA THR A 121 3.56 12.63 -10.83
C THR A 121 3.08 13.25 -12.14
N LYS A 122 4.04 13.56 -13.02
CA LYS A 122 3.82 13.83 -14.45
C LYS A 122 4.44 12.74 -15.35
N SER A 123 5.20 11.82 -14.75
CA SER A 123 5.75 10.66 -15.45
C SER A 123 4.61 9.76 -15.91
N ASP A 124 4.79 9.14 -17.06
CA ASP A 124 3.93 8.06 -17.52
C ASP A 124 4.22 6.80 -16.70
N LEU A 125 3.24 6.35 -15.92
CA LEU A 125 3.30 5.11 -15.16
C LEU A 125 2.48 4.00 -15.84
N GLY A 126 2.00 4.18 -17.07
CA GLY A 126 1.08 3.24 -17.73
C GLY A 126 1.56 2.71 -19.08
N SER A 127 2.84 2.85 -19.41
CA SER A 127 3.38 2.43 -20.71
C SER A 127 4.63 1.55 -20.58
N GLY A 128 4.75 0.59 -21.50
CA GLY A 128 5.87 -0.36 -21.54
C GLY A 128 5.85 -1.34 -20.36
N THR A 129 7.03 -1.82 -19.98
CA THR A 129 7.20 -2.67 -18.80
C THR A 129 7.72 -1.84 -17.63
N LEU A 130 6.97 -1.82 -16.54
CA LEU A 130 7.31 -1.11 -15.30
C LEU A 130 7.30 -2.04 -14.09
N PHE A 131 8.08 -1.68 -13.08
CA PHE A 131 8.14 -2.38 -11.81
C PHE A 131 7.65 -1.47 -10.68
N TYR A 132 6.58 -1.90 -10.02
CA TYR A 132 5.97 -1.16 -8.90
C TYR A 132 6.39 -1.79 -7.58
N HIS A 133 7.36 -1.17 -6.94
CA HIS A 133 7.99 -1.67 -5.71
C HIS A 133 7.26 -1.15 -4.47
N PHE A 134 7.14 -2.02 -3.47
CA PHE A 134 6.73 -1.67 -2.13
C PHE A 134 7.12 -2.80 -1.17
N SER A 135 7.33 -2.46 0.09
CA SER A 135 7.46 -3.42 1.19
C SER A 135 6.36 -3.15 2.21
N LEU A 136 5.78 -4.21 2.77
CA LEU A 136 4.76 -4.12 3.82
C LEU A 136 5.08 -5.01 5.03
N GLN A 137 4.66 -4.57 6.20
CA GLN A 137 4.71 -5.33 7.44
C GLN A 137 3.45 -5.04 8.28
N THR A 138 3.04 -6.02 9.09
CA THR A 138 2.10 -5.83 10.20
C THR A 138 2.76 -6.14 11.55
N ARG A 139 2.13 -5.77 12.66
CA ARG A 139 2.65 -6.01 14.02
C ARG A 139 1.60 -6.64 14.92
N GLU A 140 2.04 -7.15 16.08
CA GLU A 140 1.14 -7.73 17.09
C GLU A 140 0.17 -6.68 17.68
N LYS A 141 0.61 -5.42 17.73
CA LYS A 141 -0.24 -4.29 18.10
C LYS A 141 -1.04 -3.87 16.87
N ASN A 142 -2.36 -3.73 17.03
CA ASN A 142 -3.30 -3.34 15.98
C ASN A 142 -3.14 -4.22 14.72
N PRO A 143 -3.20 -5.56 14.83
CA PRO A 143 -3.07 -6.43 13.67
C PRO A 143 -4.31 -6.32 12.77
N PRO A 144 -4.18 -6.57 11.46
CA PRO A 144 -5.35 -6.60 10.58
C PRO A 144 -6.32 -7.71 10.97
N ASN A 145 -7.61 -7.45 10.80
CA ASN A 145 -8.64 -8.40 11.18
C ASN A 145 -8.83 -9.47 10.10
N ALA A 146 -8.26 -10.66 10.31
CA ALA A 146 -8.33 -11.77 9.35
C ALA A 146 -9.74 -12.18 8.90
N LYS A 147 -10.81 -11.78 9.62
CA LYS A 147 -12.21 -12.08 9.26
C LYS A 147 -12.82 -11.09 8.28
N ILE A 148 -12.12 -10.00 7.99
CA ILE A 148 -12.58 -8.92 7.11
C ILE A 148 -11.64 -8.89 5.91
N GLU A 149 -12.22 -8.68 4.72
CA GLU A 149 -11.45 -8.58 3.49
C GLU A 149 -10.75 -7.22 3.40
N HIS A 150 -9.50 -7.25 2.97
CA HIS A 150 -8.66 -6.08 2.70
C HIS A 150 -8.19 -6.15 1.26
N GLN A 151 -8.15 -4.98 0.61
CA GLN A 151 -7.52 -4.73 -0.68
C GLN A 151 -6.34 -3.80 -0.44
N ILE A 152 -5.16 -4.18 -0.94
CA ILE A 152 -3.87 -3.61 -0.53
C ILE A 152 -3.02 -3.37 -1.79
N ALA A 153 -2.36 -2.21 -1.88
CA ALA A 153 -1.50 -1.85 -3.02
C ALA A 153 -2.20 -1.99 -4.40
N PHE A 154 -3.50 -1.71 -4.46
CA PHE A 154 -4.35 -2.04 -5.61
C PHE A 154 -4.37 -0.93 -6.67
N PHE A 155 -4.62 -1.31 -7.92
CA PHE A 155 -5.06 -0.34 -8.94
C PHE A 155 -6.58 -0.17 -8.86
N GLU A 156 -7.13 1.00 -9.22
CA GLU A 156 -8.58 1.28 -9.18
C GLU A 156 -9.42 0.25 -9.98
N SER A 157 -8.86 -0.33 -11.05
CA SER A 157 -9.53 -1.38 -11.83
C SER A 157 -9.38 -2.80 -11.26
N HIS A 158 -8.58 -2.95 -10.19
CA HIS A 158 -8.23 -4.22 -9.55
C HIS A 158 -7.64 -5.27 -10.52
N PHE A 159 -6.98 -4.84 -11.61
CA PHE A 159 -6.32 -5.79 -12.52
C PHE A 159 -5.20 -6.57 -11.81
N THR A 160 -4.58 -5.96 -10.80
CA THR A 160 -3.70 -6.61 -9.83
C THR A 160 -3.76 -5.90 -8.48
N GLU A 161 -3.61 -6.66 -7.41
CA GLU A 161 -3.60 -6.17 -6.02
C GLU A 161 -3.07 -7.24 -5.07
N LEU A 162 -2.83 -6.87 -3.81
CA LEU A 162 -2.81 -7.83 -2.71
C LEU A 162 -4.16 -7.86 -2.01
N GLN A 163 -4.56 -9.03 -1.50
CA GLN A 163 -5.72 -9.19 -0.64
C GLN A 163 -5.37 -9.91 0.66
N TYR A 164 -6.09 -9.59 1.74
CA TYR A 164 -5.95 -10.26 3.03
C TYR A 164 -7.29 -10.46 3.74
N GLY A 165 -7.45 -11.59 4.41
CA GLY A 165 -8.61 -11.88 5.25
C GLY A 165 -9.90 -12.17 4.47
N GLY A 166 -11.03 -12.08 5.16
CA GLY A 166 -12.34 -12.45 4.65
C GLY A 166 -12.59 -13.95 4.80
N SER A 167 -12.82 -14.65 3.69
CA SER A 167 -12.93 -16.11 3.68
C SER A 167 -11.59 -16.82 3.87
N GLU A 168 -10.48 -16.14 3.55
CA GLU A 168 -9.14 -16.71 3.50
C GLU A 168 -8.17 -15.85 4.33
N PRO A 169 -7.61 -16.35 5.44
CA PRO A 169 -6.77 -15.57 6.36
C PRO A 169 -5.29 -15.46 5.93
N THR A 170 -5.01 -15.59 4.62
CA THR A 170 -3.68 -15.48 4.01
C THR A 170 -3.49 -14.12 3.33
N LEU A 171 -2.24 -13.67 3.18
CA LEU A 171 -1.90 -12.59 2.25
C LEU A 171 -1.81 -13.20 0.86
N ARG A 172 -2.55 -12.66 -0.10
CA ARG A 172 -2.66 -13.18 -1.46
C ARG A 172 -2.29 -12.12 -2.48
N TRP A 173 -1.67 -12.54 -3.57
CA TRP A 173 -1.56 -11.70 -4.76
C TRP A 173 -2.59 -12.11 -5.78
N MET A 174 -3.35 -11.11 -6.22
CA MET A 174 -4.42 -11.24 -7.19
C MET A 174 -3.98 -10.65 -8.53
N ALA A 175 -4.30 -11.35 -9.61
CA ALA A 175 -4.14 -10.85 -10.97
C ALA A 175 -5.28 -11.38 -11.84
N GLY A 176 -5.93 -10.49 -12.60
CA GLY A 176 -7.09 -10.84 -13.42
C GLY A 176 -8.30 -11.33 -12.60
N GLY A 177 -8.39 -10.97 -11.31
CA GLY A 177 -9.46 -11.38 -10.40
C GLY A 177 -9.25 -12.74 -9.72
N GLU A 178 -8.12 -13.41 -9.94
CA GLU A 178 -7.80 -14.71 -9.33
C GLU A 178 -6.50 -14.64 -8.51
N SER A 179 -6.38 -15.52 -7.49
CA SER A 179 -5.17 -15.62 -6.67
C SER A 179 -4.11 -16.48 -7.38
N HIS A 180 -2.88 -15.98 -7.47
CA HIS A 180 -1.75 -16.69 -8.10
C HIS A 180 -0.58 -16.93 -7.14
N TRP A 181 -0.66 -16.36 -5.94
CA TRP A 181 0.33 -16.54 -4.87
C TRP A 181 -0.29 -16.24 -3.52
N GLU A 182 0.14 -16.97 -2.48
CA GLU A 182 -0.30 -16.73 -1.12
C GLU A 182 0.77 -17.07 -0.09
N THR A 183 0.67 -16.45 1.08
CA THR A 183 1.48 -16.77 2.26
C THR A 183 0.73 -16.43 3.55
N ASP A 184 1.17 -16.99 4.67
CA ASP A 184 0.71 -16.56 5.99
C ASP A 184 1.24 -15.14 6.27
N LEU A 185 0.35 -14.21 6.67
CA LEU A 185 0.74 -12.88 7.12
C LEU A 185 1.22 -12.93 8.58
N LYS A 186 2.54 -12.86 8.78
CA LYS A 186 3.18 -12.96 10.10
C LYS A 186 3.57 -11.58 10.61
N ALA A 187 3.14 -11.26 11.83
CA ALA A 187 3.54 -10.03 12.51
C ALA A 187 5.08 -9.94 12.62
N GLY A 188 5.62 -8.76 12.36
CA GLY A 188 7.06 -8.47 12.44
C GLY A 188 7.88 -8.95 11.24
N VAL A 189 7.27 -9.60 10.23
CA VAL A 189 7.94 -9.97 8.98
C VAL A 189 7.72 -8.86 7.95
N TRP A 190 8.80 -8.43 7.30
CA TRP A 190 8.74 -7.58 6.11
C TRP A 190 8.56 -8.45 4.88
N TYR A 191 7.54 -8.13 4.08
CA TYR A 191 7.30 -8.73 2.78
C TYR A 191 7.60 -7.68 1.72
N ASN A 192 8.51 -7.98 0.80
CA ASN A 192 8.93 -7.06 -0.24
C ASN A 192 8.33 -7.53 -1.56
N PHE A 193 7.77 -6.62 -2.33
CA PHE A 193 7.08 -6.91 -3.56
C PHE A 193 7.52 -5.99 -4.70
N ALA A 194 7.44 -6.52 -5.92
CA ALA A 194 7.33 -5.69 -7.10
C ALA A 194 6.30 -6.29 -8.07
N TYR A 195 5.36 -5.49 -8.55
CA TYR A 195 4.56 -5.88 -9.70
C TYR A 195 5.33 -5.56 -10.98
N GLU A 196 5.66 -6.59 -11.76
CA GLU A 196 6.20 -6.47 -13.12
C GLU A 196 5.00 -6.38 -14.06
N ILE A 197 4.70 -5.19 -14.57
CA ILE A 197 3.53 -4.92 -15.40
C ILE A 197 3.99 -4.57 -16.80
N ASP A 198 3.61 -5.38 -17.78
CA ASP A 198 3.73 -5.05 -19.20
C ASP A 198 2.39 -4.51 -19.71
N PHE A 199 2.29 -3.17 -19.77
CA PHE A 199 1.08 -2.48 -20.22
C PHE A 199 0.78 -2.71 -21.71
N SER A 200 1.81 -2.99 -22.52
CA SER A 200 1.60 -3.28 -23.95
C SER A 200 1.21 -4.74 -24.19
N GLY A 201 1.83 -5.66 -23.44
CA GLY A 201 1.54 -7.09 -23.45
C GLY A 201 0.27 -7.48 -22.70
N GLN A 202 -0.28 -6.58 -21.88
CA GLN A 202 -1.46 -6.82 -21.03
C GLN A 202 -1.22 -7.99 -20.07
N THR A 203 -0.08 -7.95 -19.38
CA THR A 203 0.31 -8.97 -18.40
C THR A 203 0.91 -8.38 -17.14
N VAL A 204 0.79 -9.11 -16.04
CA VAL A 204 1.40 -8.80 -14.75
C VAL A 204 2.06 -10.04 -14.15
N ALA A 205 3.24 -9.88 -13.57
CA ALA A 205 3.91 -10.89 -12.76
C ALA A 205 4.26 -10.31 -11.38
N LEU A 206 4.45 -11.20 -10.41
CA LEU A 206 4.86 -10.83 -9.07
C LEU A 206 6.33 -11.17 -8.83
N TRP A 207 7.05 -10.24 -8.23
CA TRP A 207 8.31 -10.49 -7.54
C TRP A 207 8.07 -10.37 -6.04
N ALA A 208 8.58 -11.31 -5.26
CA ALA A 208 8.37 -11.33 -3.81
C ALA A 208 9.62 -11.80 -3.06
N SER A 209 9.77 -11.34 -1.82
CA SER A 209 10.77 -11.83 -0.87
C SER A 209 10.36 -11.47 0.57
N GLU A 210 11.12 -11.97 1.55
CA GLU A 210 10.93 -11.65 2.96
C GLU A 210 12.22 -11.10 3.58
N GLY A 211 12.08 -10.10 4.46
CA GLY A 211 13.17 -9.48 5.19
C GLY A 211 14.21 -8.87 4.26
N ALA A 212 15.44 -9.35 4.37
CA ALA A 212 16.60 -8.88 3.61
C ALA A 212 16.87 -9.64 2.31
N LYS A 213 16.06 -10.66 1.98
CA LYS A 213 16.31 -11.48 0.80
C LYS A 213 16.03 -10.66 -0.47
N PRO A 214 16.81 -10.85 -1.55
CA PRO A 214 16.50 -10.23 -2.81
C PRO A 214 15.17 -10.76 -3.37
N LEU A 215 14.47 -9.90 -4.12
CA LEU A 215 13.25 -10.26 -4.84
C LEU A 215 13.49 -11.43 -5.80
N ALA A 216 12.62 -12.42 -5.72
CA ALA A 216 12.53 -13.52 -6.66
C ALA A 216 11.17 -13.48 -7.36
N ARG A 217 11.17 -13.76 -8.66
CA ARG A 217 9.92 -13.85 -9.43
C ARG A 217 9.11 -15.04 -8.93
N VAL A 218 7.83 -14.83 -8.75
CA VAL A 218 6.87 -15.85 -8.36
C VAL A 218 6.33 -16.50 -9.62
N GLY A 219 6.60 -17.80 -9.78
CA GLY A 219 6.21 -18.56 -10.96
C GLY A 219 7.01 -18.18 -12.22
N ASP A 220 6.79 -18.96 -13.28
CA ASP A 220 7.51 -18.83 -14.54
C ASP A 220 6.78 -17.91 -15.54
N ASP A 221 5.45 -17.83 -15.47
CA ASP A 221 4.62 -17.10 -16.45
C ASP A 221 4.01 -15.82 -15.84
N ALA A 222 3.91 -14.77 -16.66
CA ALA A 222 3.09 -13.60 -16.32
C ALA A 222 1.61 -13.93 -16.53
N VAL A 223 0.73 -13.32 -15.74
CA VAL A 223 -0.72 -13.50 -15.80
C VAL A 223 -1.32 -12.45 -16.73
N SER A 224 -2.18 -12.86 -17.66
CA SER A 224 -2.95 -11.93 -18.48
C SER A 224 -3.91 -11.10 -17.63
N ALA A 225 -3.87 -9.78 -17.78
CA ALA A 225 -4.74 -8.85 -17.07
C ALA A 225 -5.00 -7.62 -17.92
N SER A 226 -6.14 -6.94 -17.71
CA SER A 226 -6.46 -5.68 -18.37
C SER A 226 -5.65 -4.53 -17.74
N THR A 227 -4.35 -4.51 -18.00
CA THR A 227 -3.40 -3.57 -17.37
C THR A 227 -3.60 -2.18 -17.97
N GLU A 228 -4.35 -1.35 -17.26
CA GLU A 228 -4.59 0.05 -17.61
C GLU A 228 -4.46 0.91 -16.35
N THR A 229 -3.81 2.06 -16.49
CA THR A 229 -3.65 3.07 -15.45
C THR A 229 -3.64 4.46 -16.07
N ASN A 230 -4.25 5.42 -15.40
CA ASN A 230 -4.14 6.85 -15.74
C ASN A 230 -2.95 7.54 -15.02
N SER A 231 -2.05 6.76 -14.42
CA SER A 231 -0.93 7.17 -13.56
C SER A 231 -1.34 7.87 -12.25
N GLN A 232 -2.62 7.80 -11.87
CA GLN A 232 -3.21 8.44 -10.69
C GLN A 232 -4.25 7.51 -10.01
N ASP A 233 -4.05 6.20 -10.13
CA ASP A 233 -5.02 5.18 -9.71
C ASP A 233 -4.34 3.93 -9.12
N TRP A 234 -3.07 4.04 -8.70
CA TRP A 234 -2.42 3.04 -7.86
C TRP A 234 -2.47 3.49 -6.40
N HIS A 235 -3.16 2.71 -5.58
CA HIS A 235 -3.47 3.00 -4.19
C HIS A 235 -2.43 2.37 -3.28
N VAL A 236 -1.48 3.18 -2.81
CA VAL A 236 -0.52 2.81 -1.77
C VAL A 236 -1.20 2.93 -0.41
N GLY A 237 -1.69 1.80 0.10
CA GLY A 237 -2.38 1.70 1.37
C GLY A 237 -3.41 0.58 1.37
N GLU A 238 -4.41 0.71 2.23
CA GLU A 238 -5.43 -0.34 2.45
C GLU A 238 -6.86 0.19 2.34
N LEU A 239 -7.70 -0.64 1.72
CA LEU A 239 -9.15 -0.61 1.83
C LEU A 239 -9.61 -1.83 2.62
N ARG A 240 -10.41 -1.63 3.66
CA ARG A 240 -11.05 -2.71 4.45
C ARG A 240 -12.56 -2.73 4.24
N LEU A 241 -13.09 -3.89 3.85
CA LEU A 241 -14.49 -4.12 3.52
C LEU A 241 -15.34 -4.42 4.77
N ASP A 242 -15.48 -3.41 5.64
CA ASP A 242 -16.34 -3.50 6.84
C ASP A 242 -17.82 -3.69 6.46
N ASN A 243 -18.22 -3.27 5.26
CA ASN A 243 -19.61 -3.34 4.78
C ASN A 243 -20.62 -2.74 5.77
N GLY A 244 -20.19 -1.69 6.50
CA GLY A 244 -20.98 -1.00 7.51
C GLY A 244 -21.11 -1.76 8.84
N ALA A 245 -20.48 -2.92 8.99
CA ALA A 245 -20.42 -3.64 10.24
C ALA A 245 -19.47 -2.93 11.22
N ALA A 246 -19.88 -2.87 12.48
CA ALA A 246 -19.00 -2.45 13.56
C ALA A 246 -18.07 -3.61 13.97
N GLY A 247 -16.87 -3.28 14.44
CA GLY A 247 -16.00 -4.26 15.12
C GLY A 247 -14.77 -4.75 14.35
N GLY A 248 -14.30 -4.01 13.34
CA GLY A 248 -13.03 -4.31 12.68
C GLY A 248 -11.80 -4.11 13.57
N GLY A 249 -11.86 -3.17 14.51
CA GLY A 249 -10.71 -2.77 15.32
C GLY A 249 -9.81 -1.77 14.58
N VAL A 250 -8.90 -1.13 15.32
CA VAL A 250 -7.84 -0.30 14.72
C VAL A 250 -6.77 -1.22 14.17
N GLU A 251 -6.26 -0.90 12.99
CA GLU A 251 -5.23 -1.69 12.31
C GLU A 251 -4.08 -0.79 11.89
N ASP A 252 -2.86 -1.28 12.05
CA ASP A 252 -1.64 -0.59 11.63
C ASP A 252 -0.89 -1.43 10.59
N TRP A 253 -0.63 -0.83 9.45
CA TRP A 253 0.19 -1.36 8.37
C TRP A 253 1.44 -0.49 8.19
N PHE A 254 2.59 -1.11 7.98
CA PHE A 254 3.87 -0.43 7.89
C PHE A 254 4.44 -0.59 6.49
N TRP A 255 4.86 0.52 5.88
CA TRP A 255 5.30 0.57 4.49
C TRP A 255 6.65 1.25 4.34
N SER A 256 7.43 0.77 3.38
CA SER A 256 8.67 1.40 2.92
C SER A 256 9.05 0.91 1.53
N GLY A 257 10.06 1.52 0.90
CA GLY A 257 10.57 1.08 -0.39
C GLY A 257 9.55 1.23 -1.52
N VAL A 258 8.70 2.26 -1.43
CA VAL A 258 7.61 2.50 -2.38
C VAL A 258 8.13 3.36 -3.53
N TYR A 259 8.26 2.79 -4.73
CA TYR A 259 8.71 3.50 -5.93
C TYR A 259 8.32 2.75 -7.21
N VAL A 260 8.44 3.42 -8.35
CA VAL A 260 8.25 2.80 -9.67
C VAL A 260 9.52 2.97 -10.50
N GLU A 261 9.96 1.90 -11.15
CA GLU A 261 11.10 1.92 -12.06
C GLU A 261 10.80 1.29 -13.41
N SER A 262 11.62 1.64 -14.40
CA SER A 262 11.63 1.03 -15.74
C SER A 262 12.99 0.39 -16.03
N GLY A 263 13.07 -0.50 -17.01
CA GLY A 263 14.32 -1.18 -17.40
C GLY A 263 14.47 -2.55 -16.73
N GLU A 264 15.64 -2.83 -16.16
CA GLU A 264 15.87 -4.08 -15.41
C GLU A 264 15.45 -3.89 -13.95
N ILE A 265 14.74 -4.89 -13.39
CA ILE A 265 14.31 -4.86 -12.00
C ILE A 265 15.50 -4.83 -11.03
N THR A 266 15.42 -3.92 -10.07
CA THR A 266 16.23 -3.86 -8.85
C THR A 266 15.73 -4.92 -7.88
N LYS A 267 16.50 -5.99 -7.70
CA LYS A 267 16.12 -7.11 -6.80
C LYS A 267 16.52 -6.90 -5.36
N GLU A 268 17.47 -6.02 -5.10
CA GLU A 268 17.88 -5.65 -3.75
C GLU A 268 16.79 -4.79 -3.12
N VAL A 269 16.48 -5.09 -1.86
CA VAL A 269 15.47 -4.40 -1.05
C VAL A 269 16.01 -3.07 -0.57
#